data_AF-A0A1J0RC90-F1
#
_entry.id   AF-A0A1J0RC90-F1
#
_cell.length_a   1.000
_cell.length_b   1.000
_cell.length_c   1.000
_cell.angle_alpha   90.00
_cell.angle_beta   90.00
_cell.angle_gamma   90.00
#
_symmetry.space_group_name_H-M   'P 1'
#
loop_
_entity.id
_entity.type
_entity.pdbx_description
1 polymer ?
#
loop_
_entity_poly.entity_id
_entity_poly.type
_entity_poly.pdbx_seq_one_letter_code
_entity_poly.pdbx_strand_id
1 'polypeptide(L)'
;MCGATGSHVFEGQFCKDTTGTSDATKTTTCAKAKNGISIGMDIVCMCTANTHDKCATGASDYTGGSTTIKADAIKAFTNECPGAGAEIELTTAIDEALTAARTAIVYDGTGGADKKIIGKAAGNSCAAATDWCVDYSDYYNKEKGFDQIPWVAHLLEIAKLYKEYTKHLAEKAVIKSQLEALRDRVRIEYTRARPEKNYCQHRHKEKQHLPQKVAAKKMSATNTMSEKTTALKRDAIMMQPLQMAKNVNLKQEQKTQQQQQEMELQEEQQQKNEKIRKRMCVKMIANGKVKHDNIPVL
;
A
#
# COMPACT_ATOMS: atom_id res chain seq x y z
N MET A 1 -12.92 -2.10 -4.35
CA MET A 1 -14.27 -2.70 -4.55
C MET A 1 -15.35 -1.82 -3.96
N CYS A 2 -15.18 -1.43 -2.70
CA CYS A 2 -16.14 -0.59 -1.99
C CYS A 2 -15.98 0.88 -2.37
N GLY A 3 -17.05 1.66 -2.28
CA GLY A 3 -17.03 3.09 -2.56
C GLY A 3 -16.26 3.86 -1.49
N ALA A 4 -15.72 5.03 -1.87
CA ALA A 4 -14.82 5.79 -1.00
C ALA A 4 -15.49 6.53 0.18
N THR A 5 -16.83 6.61 0.25
CA THR A 5 -17.52 7.40 1.28
C THR A 5 -18.74 6.71 1.88
N GLY A 6 -18.91 6.90 3.20
CA GLY A 6 -20.13 6.74 4.00
C GLY A 6 -20.90 5.41 3.88
N SER A 7 -21.67 5.26 2.82
CA SER A 7 -22.68 4.22 2.66
C SER A 7 -22.17 2.95 1.99
N HIS A 8 -20.97 2.98 1.40
CA HIS A 8 -20.44 1.86 0.62
C HIS A 8 -18.98 1.55 0.93
N VAL A 9 -18.46 1.96 2.09
CA VAL A 9 -17.06 1.73 2.51
C VAL A 9 -16.77 0.25 2.76
N PHE A 10 -15.51 -0.14 2.90
CA PHE A 10 -15.16 -1.53 3.23
C PHE A 10 -15.45 -1.84 4.71
N GLU A 11 -16.18 -2.93 4.99
CA GLU A 11 -16.51 -3.43 6.33
C GLU A 11 -16.05 -4.89 6.48
N GLY A 12 -14.78 -5.06 6.87
CA GLY A 12 -14.21 -6.35 7.23
C GLY A 12 -13.89 -7.25 6.05
N GLN A 13 -14.89 -7.93 5.50
CA GLN A 13 -14.73 -8.86 4.36
C GLN A 13 -15.48 -8.39 3.11
N PHE A 14 -16.52 -7.57 3.29
CA PHE A 14 -17.40 -7.11 2.23
C PHE A 14 -17.44 -5.58 2.20
N CYS A 15 -18.04 -5.03 1.14
CA CYS A 15 -18.47 -3.65 1.19
C CYS A 15 -19.63 -3.51 2.17
N LYS A 16 -19.69 -2.36 2.83
CA LYS A 16 -20.81 -1.94 3.66
C LYS A 16 -22.08 -2.22 2.88
N ASP A 17 -22.87 -3.10 3.47
CA ASP A 17 -23.99 -3.71 2.78
C ASP A 17 -25.22 -2.80 2.82
N THR A 18 -26.31 -3.27 2.23
CA THR A 18 -27.59 -2.58 2.15
C THR A 18 -28.39 -2.65 3.45
N THR A 19 -27.78 -3.07 4.56
CA THR A 19 -28.39 -3.16 5.89
C THR A 19 -28.89 -1.77 6.34
N GLY A 20 -30.18 -1.64 6.67
CA GLY A 20 -30.83 -0.36 7.00
C GLY A 20 -31.29 0.47 5.79
N THR A 21 -31.02 0.01 4.57
CA THR A 21 -31.63 0.49 3.31
C THR A 21 -32.62 -0.52 2.71
N SER A 22 -32.98 -1.55 3.49
CA SER A 22 -34.00 -2.54 3.13
C SER A 22 -35.29 -1.84 2.68
N ASP A 23 -35.82 -2.26 1.53
CA ASP A 23 -36.99 -1.69 0.85
C ASP A 23 -36.75 -0.44 -0.02
N ALA A 24 -35.49 -0.07 -0.25
CA ALA A 24 -35.17 0.86 -1.33
C ALA A 24 -35.56 0.25 -2.69
N THR A 25 -36.32 1.01 -3.48
CA THR A 25 -36.73 0.56 -4.82
C THR A 25 -35.50 0.45 -5.72
N LYS A 26 -35.49 -0.55 -6.62
CA LYS A 26 -34.44 -0.68 -7.63
C LYS A 26 -34.21 0.63 -8.40
N THR A 27 -35.28 1.34 -8.72
CA THR A 27 -35.23 2.62 -9.43
C THR A 27 -34.41 3.67 -8.70
N THR A 28 -34.46 3.72 -7.37
CA THR A 28 -33.68 4.68 -6.57
C THR A 28 -32.25 4.22 -6.38
N THR A 29 -32.08 2.94 -6.05
CA THR A 29 -30.76 2.38 -5.71
C THR A 29 -29.85 2.23 -6.95
N CYS A 30 -30.45 1.90 -8.10
CA CYS A 30 -29.77 1.72 -9.39
C CYS A 30 -30.01 2.91 -10.33
N ALA A 31 -30.33 4.07 -9.76
CA ALA A 31 -30.41 5.31 -10.51
C ALA A 31 -29.03 5.63 -11.11
N LYS A 32 -29.02 6.25 -12.29
CA LYS A 32 -27.80 6.58 -13.04
C LYS A 32 -26.72 7.28 -12.19
N ALA A 33 -27.13 8.21 -11.32
CA ALA A 33 -26.22 8.95 -10.43
C ALA A 33 -25.54 8.11 -9.33
N LYS A 34 -25.95 6.84 -9.16
CA LYS A 34 -25.36 5.91 -8.18
C LYS A 34 -24.42 4.89 -8.81
N ASN A 35 -24.52 4.69 -10.12
CA ASN A 35 -23.72 3.74 -10.87
C ASN A 35 -22.23 4.14 -10.86
N GLY A 36 -21.34 3.18 -10.68
CA GLY A 36 -19.89 3.41 -10.70
C GLY A 36 -19.29 3.90 -9.37
N ILE A 37 -20.12 4.23 -8.38
CA ILE A 37 -19.63 4.63 -7.05
C ILE A 37 -19.09 3.43 -6.27
N SER A 38 -19.71 2.26 -6.40
CA SER A 38 -19.31 1.04 -5.69
C SER A 38 -19.57 -0.19 -6.54
N ILE A 39 -18.57 -1.06 -6.69
CA ILE A 39 -18.70 -2.28 -7.48
C ILE A 39 -19.75 -3.23 -6.87
N GLY A 40 -19.89 -3.23 -5.54
CA GLY A 40 -20.85 -4.08 -4.85
C GLY A 40 -22.29 -3.69 -5.18
N MET A 41 -22.56 -2.37 -5.24
CA MET A 41 -23.88 -1.87 -5.66
C MET A 41 -24.12 -2.07 -7.15
N ASP A 42 -23.10 -1.88 -7.98
CA ASP A 42 -23.19 -2.13 -9.42
C ASP A 42 -23.54 -3.62 -9.68
N ILE A 43 -22.95 -4.56 -8.93
CA ILE A 43 -23.33 -5.99 -8.98
C ILE A 43 -24.80 -6.18 -8.59
N VAL A 44 -25.25 -5.61 -7.47
CA VAL A 44 -26.66 -5.69 -7.03
C VAL A 44 -27.61 -5.22 -8.15
N CYS A 45 -27.28 -4.11 -8.81
CA CYS A 45 -28.08 -3.54 -9.89
C CYS A 45 -28.09 -4.37 -11.17
N MET A 46 -26.96 -5.02 -11.49
CA MET A 46 -26.85 -5.95 -12.61
C MET A 46 -27.55 -7.29 -12.35
N CYS A 47 -27.65 -7.71 -11.09
CA CYS A 47 -28.19 -9.04 -10.75
C CYS A 47 -29.67 -9.02 -10.37
N THR A 48 -30.23 -7.87 -10.01
CA THR A 48 -31.63 -7.74 -9.58
C THR A 48 -32.56 -7.38 -10.74
N ALA A 49 -33.63 -8.17 -10.93
CA ALA A 49 -34.77 -7.83 -11.78
C ALA A 49 -36.07 -8.38 -11.20
N ASN A 50 -37.22 -7.89 -11.67
CA ASN A 50 -38.54 -8.23 -11.12
C ASN A 50 -39.05 -9.65 -11.37
N THR A 51 -38.46 -10.38 -12.32
CA THR A 51 -38.96 -11.71 -12.72
C THR A 51 -38.06 -12.84 -12.27
N HIS A 52 -36.74 -12.65 -12.20
CA HIS A 52 -35.72 -13.57 -11.64
C HIS A 52 -34.41 -12.80 -11.44
N ASP A 53 -33.48 -13.30 -10.62
CA ASP A 53 -32.08 -12.88 -10.66
C ASP A 53 -31.47 -13.14 -12.05
N LYS A 54 -30.44 -12.35 -12.41
CA LYS A 54 -29.84 -12.35 -13.76
C LYS A 54 -28.36 -12.68 -13.80
N CYS A 55 -27.77 -12.93 -12.63
CA CYS A 55 -26.38 -13.32 -12.49
C CYS A 55 -26.28 -14.84 -12.28
N ALA A 56 -26.08 -15.31 -11.05
CA ALA A 56 -26.06 -16.73 -10.73
C ALA A 56 -27.26 -17.12 -9.85
N THR A 57 -27.81 -18.31 -10.11
CA THR A 57 -28.83 -18.92 -9.25
C THR A 57 -28.19 -19.26 -7.90
N GLY A 58 -28.50 -18.51 -6.84
CA GLY A 58 -27.94 -18.79 -5.51
C GLY A 58 -28.24 -17.74 -4.46
N ALA A 59 -28.44 -16.48 -4.87
CA ALA A 59 -29.00 -15.45 -3.99
C ALA A 59 -30.51 -15.72 -3.82
N SER A 60 -30.86 -16.63 -2.91
CA SER A 60 -32.21 -17.18 -2.72
C SER A 60 -33.32 -16.12 -2.66
N ASP A 61 -33.02 -14.98 -2.05
CA ASP A 61 -33.97 -13.87 -1.86
C ASP A 61 -34.29 -13.11 -3.16
N TYR A 62 -33.55 -13.40 -4.24
CA TYR A 62 -33.70 -12.80 -5.56
C TYR A 62 -34.10 -13.82 -6.65
N THR A 63 -34.13 -15.12 -6.33
CA THR A 63 -34.43 -16.18 -7.31
C THR A 63 -35.81 -16.03 -7.95
N GLY A 64 -36.82 -15.53 -7.22
CA GLY A 64 -38.15 -15.21 -7.76
C GLY A 64 -38.29 -13.82 -8.40
N GLY A 65 -37.19 -13.06 -8.47
CA GLY A 65 -37.19 -11.65 -8.81
C GLY A 65 -37.57 -10.74 -7.64
N SER A 66 -37.09 -9.49 -7.67
CA SER A 66 -37.39 -8.48 -6.67
C SER A 66 -37.46 -7.09 -7.28
N THR A 67 -38.45 -6.30 -6.87
CA THR A 67 -38.56 -4.87 -7.22
C THR A 67 -37.82 -3.97 -6.21
N THR A 68 -37.44 -4.52 -5.06
CA THR A 68 -36.69 -3.84 -4.00
C THR A 68 -35.33 -4.47 -3.79
N ILE A 69 -34.39 -3.67 -3.27
CA ILE A 69 -33.11 -4.18 -2.81
C ILE A 69 -33.30 -4.71 -1.38
N LYS A 70 -33.00 -5.99 -1.19
CA LYS A 70 -33.05 -6.69 0.10
C LYS A 70 -31.88 -6.27 0.98
N ALA A 71 -31.99 -6.51 2.27
CA ALA A 71 -30.84 -6.42 3.17
C ALA A 71 -29.77 -7.44 2.73
N ASP A 72 -28.52 -7.11 3.04
CA ASP A 72 -27.35 -7.97 2.79
C ASP A 72 -27.19 -8.39 1.31
N ALA A 73 -27.67 -7.56 0.38
CA ALA A 73 -27.69 -7.86 -1.05
C ALA A 73 -26.29 -8.02 -1.64
N ILE A 74 -25.33 -7.17 -1.21
CA ILE A 74 -23.96 -7.23 -1.71
C ILE A 74 -23.35 -8.57 -1.27
N LYS A 75 -23.48 -8.92 0.01
CA LYS A 75 -23.01 -10.20 0.54
C LYS A 75 -23.67 -11.38 -0.15
N ALA A 76 -24.98 -11.35 -0.36
CA ALA A 76 -25.72 -12.42 -1.03
C ALA A 76 -25.14 -12.71 -2.43
N PHE A 77 -25.01 -11.69 -3.28
CA PHE A 77 -24.44 -11.90 -4.63
C PHE A 77 -22.94 -12.20 -4.62
N THR A 78 -22.17 -11.63 -3.68
CA THR A 78 -20.72 -11.87 -3.59
C THR A 78 -20.41 -13.30 -3.15
N ASN A 79 -21.22 -13.89 -2.26
CA ASN A 79 -21.04 -15.28 -1.83
C ASN A 79 -21.28 -16.29 -2.96
N GLU A 80 -22.09 -15.93 -3.96
CA GLU A 80 -22.34 -16.77 -5.13
C GLU A 80 -21.27 -16.62 -6.23
N CYS A 81 -20.34 -15.67 -6.07
CA CYS A 81 -19.23 -15.56 -6.99
C CYS A 81 -18.36 -16.83 -6.88
N PRO A 82 -18.01 -17.48 -8.00
CA PRO A 82 -17.09 -18.61 -7.97
C PRO A 82 -15.79 -18.14 -7.34
N GLY A 83 -15.28 -18.91 -6.38
CA GLY A 83 -14.06 -18.54 -5.64
C GLY A 83 -12.92 -18.17 -6.59
N ALA A 84 -12.10 -17.19 -6.18
CA ALA A 84 -10.90 -16.84 -6.92
C ALA A 84 -10.06 -18.12 -7.13
N GLY A 85 -9.58 -18.33 -8.36
CA GLY A 85 -8.77 -19.48 -8.74
C GLY A 85 -7.39 -19.48 -8.07
N ALA A 86 -6.36 -19.88 -8.80
CA ALA A 86 -5.00 -19.85 -8.28
C ALA A 86 -4.61 -18.46 -7.75
N GLU A 87 -3.80 -18.42 -6.70
CA GLU A 87 -3.28 -17.18 -6.13
C GLU A 87 -2.36 -16.49 -7.15
N ILE A 88 -2.86 -15.40 -7.73
CA ILE A 88 -2.13 -14.54 -8.67
C ILE A 88 -1.70 -13.25 -7.96
N GLU A 89 -0.63 -12.64 -8.46
CA GLU A 89 -0.12 -11.36 -7.97
C GLU A 89 -1.22 -10.28 -8.03
N LEU A 90 -1.37 -9.47 -6.98
CA LEU A 90 -2.50 -8.55 -6.80
C LEU A 90 -2.62 -7.58 -7.98
N THR A 91 -1.49 -7.09 -8.49
CA THR A 91 -1.49 -6.15 -9.61
C THR A 91 -1.99 -6.78 -10.90
N THR A 92 -1.57 -8.01 -11.18
CA THR A 92 -2.07 -8.81 -12.30
C THR A 92 -3.57 -9.06 -12.15
N ALA A 93 -4.03 -9.42 -10.95
CA ALA A 93 -5.46 -9.66 -10.68
C ALA A 93 -6.32 -8.43 -10.96
N ILE A 94 -5.85 -7.25 -10.55
CA ILE A 94 -6.54 -5.98 -10.81
C ILE A 94 -6.58 -5.69 -12.32
N ASP A 95 -5.46 -5.83 -13.02
CA ASP A 95 -5.37 -5.54 -14.46
C ASP A 95 -6.27 -6.48 -15.28
N GLU A 96 -6.31 -7.77 -14.95
CA GLU A 96 -7.22 -8.75 -15.57
C GLU A 96 -8.69 -8.42 -15.30
N ALA A 97 -9.05 -8.14 -14.05
CA ALA A 97 -10.42 -7.80 -13.66
C ALA A 97 -10.92 -6.51 -14.36
N LEU A 98 -10.07 -5.47 -14.42
CA LEU A 98 -10.39 -4.22 -15.11
C LEU A 98 -10.53 -4.42 -16.62
N THR A 99 -9.71 -5.28 -17.22
CA THR A 99 -9.81 -5.63 -18.65
C THR A 99 -11.11 -6.37 -18.96
N ALA A 100 -11.48 -7.33 -18.11
CA ALA A 100 -12.74 -8.06 -18.24
C ALA A 100 -13.95 -7.12 -18.09
N ALA A 101 -13.95 -6.27 -17.06
CA ALA A 101 -15.02 -5.28 -16.86
C ALA A 101 -15.13 -4.29 -18.02
N ARG A 102 -14.01 -3.78 -18.54
CA ARG A 102 -14.00 -2.89 -19.71
C ARG A 102 -14.59 -3.56 -20.95
N THR A 103 -14.30 -4.84 -21.15
CA THR A 103 -14.82 -5.61 -22.29
C THR A 103 -16.31 -5.91 -22.15
N ALA A 104 -16.79 -6.09 -20.92
CA ALA A 104 -18.21 -6.27 -20.63
C ALA A 104 -19.05 -5.00 -20.80
N ILE A 105 -18.43 -3.81 -20.76
CA ILE A 105 -19.11 -2.55 -21.06
C ILE A 105 -19.35 -2.48 -22.57
N VAL A 106 -20.59 -2.73 -22.95
CA VAL A 106 -21.03 -2.68 -24.33
C VAL A 106 -21.60 -1.32 -24.65
N TYR A 107 -21.49 -0.97 -25.94
CA TYR A 107 -22.23 0.14 -26.50
C TYR A 107 -23.63 -0.35 -26.86
N ASP A 108 -24.66 0.26 -26.27
CA ASP A 108 -26.06 -0.04 -26.59
C ASP A 108 -26.75 1.19 -27.17
N GLY A 109 -26.93 1.17 -28.51
CA GLY A 109 -27.56 2.24 -29.29
C GLY A 109 -29.07 2.08 -29.47
N THR A 110 -29.71 1.08 -28.88
CA THR A 110 -31.13 0.74 -29.17
C THR A 110 -32.16 1.77 -28.68
N GLY A 111 -31.72 2.87 -28.05
CA GLY A 111 -32.58 3.94 -27.51
C GLY A 111 -32.29 5.36 -27.98
N GLY A 112 -31.46 5.55 -29.01
CA GLY A 112 -31.13 6.87 -29.58
C GLY A 112 -30.06 7.68 -28.82
N ALA A 113 -29.49 7.14 -27.76
CA ALA A 113 -28.31 7.69 -27.07
C ALA A 113 -27.20 6.63 -27.00
N ASP A 114 -25.97 7.07 -27.24
CA ASP A 114 -24.73 6.30 -27.13
C ASP A 114 -24.50 5.81 -25.69
N LYS A 115 -25.09 4.69 -25.29
CA LYS A 115 -24.94 4.22 -23.90
C LYS A 115 -23.73 3.32 -23.71
N LYS A 116 -23.08 3.46 -22.57
CA LYS A 116 -22.03 2.56 -22.08
C LYS A 116 -22.57 1.79 -20.89
N ILE A 117 -23.06 0.58 -21.13
CA ILE A 117 -23.72 -0.23 -20.10
C ILE A 117 -23.08 -1.60 -19.94
N ILE A 118 -23.23 -2.19 -18.76
CA ILE A 118 -23.08 -3.63 -18.56
C ILE A 118 -24.47 -4.20 -18.25
N GLY A 119 -24.83 -5.32 -18.89
CA GLY A 119 -26.11 -5.98 -18.72
C GLY A 119 -27.14 -5.58 -19.78
N LYS A 120 -28.44 -5.65 -19.45
CA LYS A 120 -29.53 -5.35 -20.40
C LYS A 120 -30.51 -4.31 -19.86
N ALA A 121 -30.78 -3.31 -20.69
CA ALA A 121 -31.87 -2.35 -20.53
C ALA A 121 -32.95 -2.58 -21.59
N ALA A 122 -34.23 -2.41 -21.23
CA ALA A 122 -35.33 -2.37 -22.20
C ALA A 122 -35.57 -0.97 -22.78
N GLY A 123 -35.01 0.07 -22.16
CA GLY A 123 -35.22 1.46 -22.55
C GLY A 123 -34.01 2.35 -22.26
N ASN A 124 -34.24 3.63 -21.98
CA ASN A 124 -33.18 4.64 -21.87
C ASN A 124 -32.42 4.70 -20.54
N SER A 125 -32.68 3.76 -19.62
CA SER A 125 -32.02 3.72 -18.30
C SER A 125 -31.88 2.29 -17.80
N CYS A 126 -31.17 2.10 -16.69
CA CYS A 126 -31.09 0.84 -15.94
C CYS A 126 -32.04 0.75 -14.73
N ALA A 127 -32.90 1.76 -14.58
CA ALA A 127 -33.71 1.96 -13.38
C ALA A 127 -35.06 1.23 -13.42
N ALA A 128 -35.49 0.72 -14.58
CA ALA A 128 -36.75 0.00 -14.67
C ALA A 128 -36.66 -1.34 -13.94
N ALA A 129 -37.79 -1.81 -13.40
CA ALA A 129 -37.82 -3.04 -12.61
C ALA A 129 -37.46 -4.30 -13.42
N THR A 130 -37.65 -4.26 -14.75
CA THR A 130 -37.33 -5.34 -15.70
C THR A 130 -35.89 -5.32 -16.20
N ASP A 131 -35.20 -4.18 -16.05
CA ASP A 131 -33.82 -4.04 -16.50
C ASP A 131 -32.88 -4.73 -15.53
N TRP A 132 -31.69 -5.09 -15.98
CA TRP A 132 -30.62 -5.63 -15.15
C TRP A 132 -29.31 -5.12 -15.72
N CYS A 133 -28.97 -3.89 -15.37
CA CYS A 133 -27.80 -3.24 -15.94
C CYS A 133 -27.25 -2.14 -15.05
N VAL A 134 -26.07 -1.68 -15.43
CA VAL A 134 -25.41 -0.50 -14.88
C VAL A 134 -25.05 0.41 -16.05
N ASP A 135 -25.41 1.69 -15.94
CA ASP A 135 -25.16 2.72 -16.94
C ASP A 135 -23.99 3.60 -16.51
N TYR A 136 -22.89 3.53 -17.26
CA TYR A 136 -21.66 4.29 -17.06
C TYR A 136 -21.50 5.47 -18.01
N SER A 137 -22.53 5.80 -18.80
CA SER A 137 -22.40 6.77 -19.89
C SER A 137 -21.90 8.15 -19.43
N ASP A 138 -22.19 8.57 -18.20
CA ASP A 138 -21.72 9.86 -17.64
C ASP A 138 -20.20 9.93 -17.44
N TYR A 139 -19.53 8.78 -17.41
CA TYR A 139 -18.07 8.68 -17.31
C TYR A 139 -17.37 8.62 -18.67
N TYR A 140 -18.13 8.56 -19.77
CA TYR A 140 -17.59 8.52 -21.13
C TYR A 140 -17.91 9.82 -21.86
N ASN A 141 -16.87 10.51 -22.31
CA ASN A 141 -16.98 11.61 -23.26
C ASN A 141 -15.69 11.70 -24.08
N LYS A 142 -15.47 12.80 -24.82
CA LYS A 142 -14.27 12.95 -25.65
C LYS A 142 -12.96 12.95 -24.84
N GLU A 143 -13.01 13.34 -23.57
CA GLU A 143 -11.87 13.50 -22.66
C GLU A 143 -11.86 12.49 -21.50
N LYS A 144 -12.97 11.76 -21.31
CA LYS A 144 -13.19 10.82 -20.20
C LYS A 144 -13.49 9.42 -20.70
N GLY A 145 -12.96 8.42 -20.01
CA GLY A 145 -13.18 7.02 -20.35
C GLY A 145 -13.37 6.12 -19.13
N PHE A 146 -13.16 4.83 -19.34
CA PHE A 146 -13.36 3.77 -18.36
C PHE A 146 -12.67 4.03 -17.00
N ASP A 147 -11.49 4.64 -17.04
CA ASP A 147 -10.68 5.01 -15.88
C ASP A 147 -11.34 6.08 -14.98
N GLN A 148 -12.35 6.80 -15.50
CA GLN A 148 -13.08 7.83 -14.76
C GLN A 148 -14.25 7.28 -13.94
N ILE A 149 -14.57 6.00 -14.09
CA ILE A 149 -15.54 5.34 -13.21
C ILE A 149 -14.92 5.27 -11.80
N PRO A 150 -15.56 5.79 -10.74
CA PRO A 150 -14.94 5.94 -9.42
C PRO A 150 -14.31 4.65 -8.86
N TRP A 151 -15.04 3.53 -8.89
CA TRP A 151 -14.47 2.26 -8.39
C TRP A 151 -13.28 1.76 -9.25
N VAL A 152 -13.23 2.09 -10.55
CA VAL A 152 -12.10 1.77 -11.44
C VAL A 152 -10.89 2.61 -11.07
N ALA A 153 -11.07 3.93 -10.92
CA ALA A 153 -10.00 4.84 -10.52
C ALA A 153 -9.34 4.39 -9.22
N HIS A 154 -10.14 3.97 -8.24
CA HIS A 154 -9.62 3.43 -6.98
C HIS A 154 -8.82 2.14 -7.14
N LEU A 155 -9.25 1.21 -8.01
CA LEU A 155 -8.48 -0.02 -8.26
C LEU A 155 -7.14 0.27 -8.95
N LEU A 156 -7.12 1.23 -9.88
CA LEU A 156 -5.88 1.68 -10.53
C LEU A 156 -4.92 2.33 -9.53
N GLU A 157 -5.44 3.14 -8.61
CA GLU A 157 -4.65 3.73 -7.53
C GLU A 157 -4.08 2.66 -6.59
N ILE A 158 -4.89 1.68 -6.19
CA ILE A 158 -4.43 0.55 -5.37
C ILE A 158 -3.32 -0.23 -6.07
N ALA A 159 -3.48 -0.54 -7.36
CA ALA A 159 -2.46 -1.25 -8.13
C ALA A 159 -1.14 -0.44 -8.19
N LYS A 160 -1.23 0.89 -8.35
CA LYS A 160 -0.06 1.77 -8.32
C LYS A 160 0.64 1.74 -6.95
N LEU A 161 -0.10 1.96 -5.87
CA LEU A 161 0.45 1.96 -4.51
C LEU A 161 1.07 0.62 -4.14
N TYR A 162 0.47 -0.49 -4.58
CA TYR A 162 1.02 -1.82 -4.35
C TYR A 162 2.35 -2.04 -5.10
N LYS A 163 2.46 -1.58 -6.36
CA LYS A 163 3.73 -1.62 -7.12
C LYS A 163 4.84 -0.80 -6.43
N GLU A 164 4.50 0.36 -5.87
CA GLU A 164 5.45 1.17 -5.10
C GLU A 164 5.87 0.47 -3.80
N TYR A 165 4.91 -0.14 -3.09
CA TYR A 165 5.17 -0.90 -1.88
C TYR A 165 6.11 -2.09 -2.11
N THR A 166 5.84 -2.92 -3.13
CA THR A 166 6.68 -4.10 -3.43
C THR A 166 8.09 -3.69 -3.85
N LYS A 167 8.23 -2.58 -4.59
CA LYS A 167 9.53 -1.97 -4.89
C LYS A 167 10.28 -1.61 -3.61
N HIS A 168 9.63 -0.93 -2.66
CA HIS A 168 10.26 -0.57 -1.39
C HIS A 168 10.64 -1.78 -0.52
N LEU A 169 9.85 -2.86 -0.56
CA LEU A 169 10.23 -4.11 0.09
C LEU A 169 11.51 -4.71 -0.50
N ALA A 170 11.64 -4.72 -1.82
CA ALA A 170 12.84 -5.21 -2.49
C ALA A 170 14.07 -4.35 -2.15
N GLU A 171 13.94 -3.02 -2.18
CA GLU A 171 14.99 -2.09 -1.76
C GLU A 171 15.40 -2.32 -0.30
N LYS A 172 14.43 -2.51 0.61
CA LYS A 172 14.68 -2.81 2.02
C LYS A 172 15.46 -4.12 2.20
N ALA A 173 15.13 -5.16 1.43
CA ALA A 173 15.85 -6.44 1.49
C ALA A 173 17.32 -6.28 1.07
N VAL A 174 17.58 -5.49 0.03
CA VAL A 174 18.95 -5.16 -0.42
C VAL A 174 19.72 -4.39 0.65
N ILE A 175 19.11 -3.35 1.23
CA ILE A 175 19.75 -2.54 2.28
C ILE A 175 20.06 -3.41 3.52
N LYS A 176 19.14 -4.30 3.91
CA LYS A 176 19.36 -5.23 5.02
C LYS A 176 20.60 -6.11 4.77
N SER A 177 20.71 -6.70 3.57
CA SER A 177 21.87 -7.51 3.19
C SER A 177 23.18 -6.71 3.22
N GLN A 178 23.15 -5.46 2.75
CA GLN A 178 24.32 -4.58 2.78
C GLN A 178 24.75 -4.22 4.22
N LEU A 179 23.80 -3.99 5.12
CA LEU A 179 24.07 -3.73 6.54
C LEU A 179 24.67 -4.96 7.24
N GLU A 180 24.16 -6.16 6.95
CA GLU A 180 24.72 -7.41 7.46
C GLU A 180 26.16 -7.62 6.98
N ALA A 181 26.43 -7.38 5.69
CA ALA A 181 27.79 -7.45 5.14
C ALA A 181 28.73 -6.38 5.75
N LEU A 182 28.22 -5.18 6.05
CA LEU A 182 29.01 -4.15 6.73
C LEU A 182 29.32 -4.55 8.17
N ARG A 183 28.32 -5.04 8.92
CA ARG A 183 28.47 -5.57 10.28
C ARG A 183 29.56 -6.64 10.32
N ASP A 184 29.52 -7.59 9.39
CA ASP A 184 30.46 -8.69 9.35
C ASP A 184 31.89 -8.22 9.03
N ARG A 185 32.05 -7.27 8.10
CA ARG A 185 33.35 -6.64 7.83
C ARG A 185 33.91 -5.89 9.04
N VAL A 186 33.09 -5.13 9.75
CA VAL A 186 33.50 -4.43 10.97
C VAL A 186 33.95 -5.43 12.04
N ARG A 187 33.21 -6.54 12.20
CA ARG A 187 33.57 -7.60 13.15
C ARG A 187 34.92 -8.24 12.82
N ILE A 188 35.19 -8.50 11.54
CA ILE A 188 36.49 -9.03 11.09
C ILE A 188 37.61 -8.05 11.40
N GLU A 189 37.48 -6.76 11.05
CA GLU A 189 38.52 -5.76 11.30
C GLU A 189 38.76 -5.51 12.80
N TYR A 190 37.72 -5.58 13.63
CA TYR A 190 37.84 -5.43 15.08
C TYR A 190 38.52 -6.63 15.75
N THR A 191 38.29 -7.84 15.24
CA THR A 191 38.90 -9.08 15.76
C THR A 191 40.26 -9.39 15.14
N ARG A 192 40.68 -8.61 14.14
CA ARG A 192 41.99 -8.75 13.51
C ARG A 192 43.08 -8.31 14.48
N ALA A 193 43.92 -9.26 14.91
CA ALA A 193 45.13 -8.96 15.67
C ALA A 193 46.02 -8.02 14.85
N ARG A 194 46.22 -6.79 15.33
CA ARG A 194 47.17 -5.85 14.72
C ARG A 194 48.57 -6.21 15.21
N PRO A 195 49.57 -6.36 14.32
CA PRO A 195 50.95 -6.48 14.77
C PRO A 195 51.32 -5.19 15.51
N GLU A 196 51.82 -5.32 16.74
CA GLU A 196 52.33 -4.20 17.51
C GLU A 196 53.41 -3.50 16.70
N LYS A 197 53.17 -2.24 16.30
CA LYS A 197 54.24 -1.41 15.78
C LYS A 197 55.15 -1.05 16.94
N ASN A 198 56.27 -1.76 17.04
CA ASN A 198 57.42 -1.41 17.87
C ASN A 198 58.02 -0.07 17.43
N TYR A 199 57.33 1.04 17.72
CA TYR A 199 57.93 2.36 17.75
C TYR A 199 58.74 2.46 19.04
N CYS A 200 60.00 2.02 19.03
CA CYS A 200 61.13 2.51 19.83
C CYS A 200 62.23 1.45 19.97
N GLN A 201 62.99 1.20 18.90
CA GLN A 201 64.36 0.67 19.04
C GLN A 201 65.29 1.36 18.03
N HIS A 202 65.57 2.65 18.25
CA HIS A 202 66.86 3.21 17.83
C HIS A 202 67.53 3.82 19.04
N ARG A 203 68.31 2.95 19.69
CA ARG A 203 69.27 3.27 20.73
C ARG A 203 70.48 3.89 20.04
N HIS A 204 70.71 5.19 20.17
CA HIS A 204 72.04 5.79 19.96
C HIS A 204 72.47 6.51 21.23
N LYS A 205 73.46 5.93 21.91
CA LYS A 205 74.36 6.66 22.80
C LYS A 205 75.32 7.44 21.89
N GLU A 206 75.52 8.74 22.13
CA GLU A 206 76.86 9.37 22.13
C GLU A 206 76.73 10.82 22.62
N LYS A 207 77.13 11.01 23.88
CA LYS A 207 77.75 12.14 24.58
C LYS A 207 77.45 13.62 24.23
N GLN A 208 77.27 14.31 25.35
CA GLN A 208 77.20 15.74 25.60
C GLN A 208 78.42 16.54 25.12
N HIS A 209 78.20 17.77 24.64
CA HIS A 209 78.81 18.98 25.23
C HIS A 209 78.03 20.26 24.84
N LEU A 210 77.48 20.92 25.87
CA LEU A 210 77.16 22.36 25.95
C LEU A 210 78.48 23.17 26.16
N PRO A 211 78.57 24.52 26.06
CA PRO A 211 77.64 25.56 26.56
C PRO A 211 77.29 26.71 25.55
N GLN A 212 76.10 27.33 25.58
CA GLN A 212 75.68 28.53 26.37
C GLN A 212 76.35 29.85 25.88
N LYS A 213 75.75 31.04 25.68
CA LYS A 213 74.64 31.81 26.29
C LYS A 213 74.08 32.86 25.29
N VAL A 214 72.77 33.09 25.18
CA VAL A 214 71.91 34.15 25.81
C VAL A 214 72.30 35.62 25.51
N ALA A 215 71.45 36.37 24.80
CA ALA A 215 70.61 37.45 25.36
C ALA A 215 69.81 38.22 24.28
N ALA A 216 68.67 38.77 24.72
CA ALA A 216 67.57 39.47 24.04
C ALA A 216 67.99 40.72 23.20
N LYS A 217 67.18 41.38 22.36
CA LYS A 217 65.78 41.84 22.53
C LYS A 217 65.36 42.62 21.25
N LYS A 218 64.03 42.82 21.11
CA LYS A 218 63.29 43.95 20.48
C LYS A 218 62.85 43.89 19.00
N MET A 219 61.53 44.05 18.86
CA MET A 219 60.79 44.96 17.94
C MET A 219 60.84 44.60 16.44
N SER A 220 59.87 44.95 15.60
CA SER A 220 58.51 45.46 15.65
C SER A 220 58.02 45.38 14.19
N ALA A 221 56.72 45.19 13.99
CA ALA A 221 56.06 45.08 12.70
C ALA A 221 56.17 46.33 11.81
N THR A 222 56.16 46.17 10.48
CA THR A 222 55.08 46.56 9.52
C THR A 222 55.60 46.44 8.07
N ASN A 223 55.02 45.53 7.27
CA ASN A 223 54.03 45.74 6.16
C ASN A 223 54.64 46.37 4.91
N THR A 224 54.50 45.79 3.71
CA THR A 224 53.24 45.76 2.91
C THR A 224 53.32 44.67 1.83
N MET A 225 52.40 43.70 1.79
CA MET A 225 51.04 43.74 1.20
C MET A 225 51.04 43.47 -0.33
N SER A 226 51.13 42.19 -0.72
CA SER A 226 50.59 41.73 -2.02
C SER A 226 50.21 40.25 -2.09
N GLU A 227 50.64 39.38 -1.17
CA GLU A 227 50.43 37.92 -1.33
C GLU A 227 49.49 37.24 -0.31
N LYS A 228 48.96 37.97 0.68
CA LYS A 228 48.14 37.35 1.75
C LYS A 228 46.64 37.22 1.45
N THR A 229 46.14 37.81 0.36
CA THR A 229 44.68 37.81 0.08
C THR A 229 44.22 36.58 -0.71
N THR A 230 45.13 35.78 -1.26
CA THR A 230 44.81 34.53 -2.01
C THR A 230 45.01 33.25 -1.19
N ALA A 231 45.76 33.28 -0.09
CA ALA A 231 45.95 32.12 0.79
C ALA A 231 44.77 31.93 1.77
N LEU A 232 44.27 33.01 2.39
CA LEU A 232 43.15 32.94 3.34
C LEU A 232 41.79 32.60 2.70
N LYS A 233 41.63 32.79 1.38
CA LYS A 233 40.43 32.33 0.65
C LYS A 233 40.49 30.85 0.27
N ARG A 234 41.67 30.22 0.19
CA ARG A 234 41.78 28.77 -0.12
C ARG A 234 41.50 27.90 1.11
N ASP A 235 41.88 28.34 2.30
CA ASP A 235 41.63 27.57 3.53
C ASP A 235 40.16 27.61 3.98
N ALA A 236 39.43 28.68 3.68
CA ALA A 236 37.99 28.77 3.93
C ALA A 236 37.15 27.88 2.98
N ILE A 237 37.63 27.62 1.76
CA ILE A 237 36.94 26.79 0.76
C ILE A 237 37.11 25.29 1.04
N MET A 238 38.18 24.88 1.72
CA MET A 238 38.43 23.46 2.09
C MET A 238 37.71 23.00 3.38
N MET A 239 37.22 23.91 4.23
CA MET A 239 36.58 23.57 5.50
C MET A 239 35.05 23.42 5.43
N GLN A 240 34.39 23.94 4.38
CA GLN A 240 32.95 23.79 4.18
C GLN A 240 32.50 22.38 3.73
N PRO A 241 33.22 21.64 2.85
CA PRO A 241 32.82 20.29 2.43
C PRO A 241 32.86 19.25 3.57
N LEU A 242 33.80 19.41 4.52
CA LEU A 242 33.97 18.48 5.65
C LEU A 242 32.88 18.62 6.72
N GLN A 243 32.35 19.83 6.94
CA GLN A 243 31.22 20.04 7.85
C GLN A 243 29.90 19.55 7.23
N MET A 244 29.71 19.72 5.91
CA MET A 244 28.55 19.16 5.22
C MET A 244 28.59 17.61 5.18
N ALA A 245 29.75 17.00 4.96
CA ALA A 245 29.91 15.54 4.97
C ALA A 245 29.61 14.92 6.34
N LYS A 246 30.02 15.56 7.46
CA LYS A 246 29.65 15.11 8.81
C LYS A 246 28.16 15.25 9.10
N ASN A 247 27.53 16.34 8.65
CA ASN A 247 26.09 16.57 8.85
C ASN A 247 25.21 15.64 7.99
N VAL A 248 25.67 15.25 6.79
CA VAL A 248 24.99 14.23 5.97
C VAL A 248 25.10 12.86 6.63
N ASN A 249 26.25 12.50 7.20
CA ASN A 249 26.44 11.22 7.88
C ASN A 249 25.57 11.11 9.16
N LEU A 250 25.50 12.19 9.96
CA LEU A 250 24.65 12.23 11.15
C LEU A 250 23.15 12.13 10.84
N LYS A 251 22.70 12.78 9.74
CA LYS A 251 21.30 12.67 9.27
C LYS A 251 21.00 11.28 8.72
N GLN A 252 21.97 10.64 8.08
CA GLN A 252 21.85 9.26 7.59
C GLN A 252 21.69 8.30 8.77
N GLU A 253 22.53 8.42 9.80
CA GLU A 253 22.46 7.60 11.03
C GLU A 253 21.14 7.78 11.79
N GLN A 254 20.65 9.01 11.93
CA GLN A 254 19.34 9.28 12.56
C GLN A 254 18.19 8.64 11.76
N LYS A 255 18.23 8.73 10.43
CA LYS A 255 17.22 8.11 9.56
C LYS A 255 17.26 6.59 9.66
N THR A 256 18.46 5.99 9.77
CA THR A 256 18.63 4.54 9.96
C THR A 256 18.11 4.08 11.33
N GLN A 257 18.36 4.84 12.41
CA GLN A 257 17.81 4.53 13.73
C GLN A 257 16.28 4.62 13.77
N GLN A 258 15.70 5.64 13.13
CA GLN A 258 14.25 5.79 13.03
C GLN A 258 13.61 4.63 12.26
N GLN A 259 14.21 4.21 11.14
CA GLN A 259 13.75 3.05 10.37
C GLN A 259 13.88 1.72 11.14
N GLN A 260 14.89 1.59 12.01
CA GLN A 260 15.08 0.41 12.85
C GLN A 260 14.00 0.34 13.95
N GLN A 261 13.67 1.47 14.58
CA GLN A 261 12.58 1.56 15.56
C GLN A 261 11.21 1.27 14.93
N GLU A 262 10.94 1.77 13.72
CA GLU A 262 9.69 1.46 12.99
C GLU A 262 9.59 -0.03 12.64
N MET A 263 10.72 -0.68 12.35
CA MET A 263 10.77 -2.10 12.03
C MET A 263 10.50 -2.97 13.26
N GLU A 264 11.07 -2.62 14.41
CA GLU A 264 10.81 -3.31 15.68
C GLU A 264 9.34 -3.18 16.10
N LEU A 265 8.73 -2.01 15.89
CA LEU A 265 7.31 -1.77 16.15
C LEU A 265 6.40 -2.61 15.24
N GLN A 266 6.74 -2.72 13.95
CA GLN A 266 5.99 -3.56 13.00
C GLN A 266 6.10 -5.05 13.33
N GLU A 267 7.27 -5.52 13.72
CA GLU A 267 7.48 -6.92 14.13
C GLU A 267 6.67 -7.24 15.39
N GLU A 268 6.66 -6.34 16.38
CA GLU A 268 5.87 -6.51 17.60
C GLU A 268 4.36 -6.54 17.29
N GLN A 269 3.88 -5.73 16.34
CA GLN A 269 2.50 -5.77 15.88
C GLN A 269 2.15 -7.08 15.17
N GLN A 270 3.04 -7.59 14.30
CA GLN A 270 2.84 -8.89 13.64
C GLN A 270 2.76 -10.04 14.65
N GLN A 271 3.67 -10.07 15.63
CA GLN A 271 3.65 -11.07 16.71
C GLN A 271 2.38 -10.97 17.56
N LYS A 272 1.90 -9.77 17.88
CA LYS A 272 0.63 -9.56 18.58
C LYS A 272 -0.56 -10.10 17.77
N ASN A 273 -0.61 -9.81 16.46
CA ASN A 273 -1.66 -10.29 15.57
C ASN A 273 -1.66 -11.82 15.45
N GLU A 274 -0.48 -12.44 15.35
CA GLU A 274 -0.36 -13.90 15.32
C GLU A 274 -0.84 -14.54 16.64
N LYS A 275 -0.50 -13.93 17.79
CA LYS A 275 -0.94 -14.39 19.11
C LYS A 275 -2.46 -14.28 19.26
N ILE A 276 -3.08 -13.22 18.75
CA ILE A 276 -4.53 -13.05 18.71
C ILE A 276 -5.17 -14.15 17.82
N ARG A 277 -4.61 -14.39 16.63
CA ARG A 277 -5.09 -15.44 15.72
C ARG A 277 -5.02 -16.82 16.34
N LYS A 278 -3.92 -17.16 17.03
CA LYS A 278 -3.78 -18.44 17.76
C LYS A 278 -4.81 -18.56 18.88
N ARG A 279 -5.07 -17.50 19.65
CA ARG A 279 -6.10 -17.49 20.70
C ARG A 279 -7.51 -17.68 20.15
N MET A 280 -7.85 -17.06 19.01
CA MET A 280 -9.14 -17.28 18.34
C MET A 280 -9.31 -18.72 17.88
N CYS A 281 -8.26 -19.33 17.30
CA CYS A 281 -8.30 -20.71 16.83
C CYS A 281 -8.55 -21.70 17.99
N VAL A 282 -7.86 -21.53 19.12
CA VAL A 282 -8.07 -22.35 20.33
C VAL A 282 -9.48 -22.20 20.89
N LYS A 283 -10.03 -20.97 20.90
CA LYS A 283 -11.39 -20.71 21.40
C LYS A 283 -12.46 -21.36 20.51
N MET A 284 -12.25 -21.40 19.20
CA MET A 284 -13.15 -22.11 18.27
C MET A 284 -13.11 -23.63 18.47
N ILE A 285 -11.93 -24.21 18.69
CA ILE A 285 -11.78 -25.66 18.95
C ILE A 285 -12.43 -26.04 20.30
N ALA A 286 -12.31 -25.19 21.32
CA ALA A 286 -12.94 -25.43 22.63
C ALA A 286 -14.48 -25.37 22.57
N ASN A 287 -15.05 -24.46 21.76
CA ASN A 287 -16.50 -24.33 21.59
C ASN A 287 -17.09 -25.39 20.65
N GLY A 288 -16.31 -25.96 19.73
CA GLY A 288 -16.74 -27.04 18.83
C GLY A 288 -16.76 -28.44 19.47
N LYS A 289 -16.22 -28.61 20.68
CA LYS A 289 -16.14 -29.91 21.37
C LYS A 289 -17.30 -30.18 22.34
N VAL A 290 -18.29 -29.29 22.41
CA VAL A 290 -19.49 -29.45 23.25
C VAL A 290 -20.73 -29.43 22.36
N LYS A 291 -21.07 -30.60 21.78
CA LYS A 291 -22.42 -31.04 21.37
C LYS A 291 -22.31 -32.22 20.40
N HIS A 292 -21.99 -33.40 20.93
CA HIS A 292 -22.37 -34.67 20.31
C HIS A 292 -22.49 -35.74 21.39
N ASP A 293 -23.36 -35.49 22.38
CA ASP A 293 -23.92 -36.55 23.21
C ASP A 293 -25.41 -36.21 23.40
N ASN A 294 -26.27 -37.21 23.15
CA ASN A 294 -27.74 -37.19 23.15
C ASN A 294 -28.45 -36.83 21.85
N ILE A 295 -28.45 -37.79 20.92
CA ILE A 295 -29.64 -38.08 20.10
C ILE A 295 -30.17 -39.43 20.59
N PRO A 296 -31.35 -39.51 21.24
CA PRO A 296 -31.98 -40.80 21.49
C PRO A 296 -32.56 -41.31 20.18
N VAL A 297 -32.21 -42.55 19.86
CA VAL A 297 -32.82 -43.33 18.77
C VAL A 297 -34.27 -43.64 19.17
N LEU A 298 -35.23 -43.07 18.45
CA LEU A 298 -36.59 -43.57 18.23
C LEU A 298 -37.09 -43.07 16.87
#